data_AF-A0AA45Z350-F1
#
_entry.id   AF-A0AA45Z350-F1
#
_cell.length_a   1.000
_cell.length_b   1.000
_cell.length_c   1.000
_cell.angle_alpha   90.00
_cell.angle_beta   90.00
_cell.angle_gamma   90.00
#
_symmetry.space_group_name_H-M   'P 1'
#
loop_
_entity.id
_entity.type
_entity.pdbx_description
1 polymer ?
#
loop_
_entity_poly.entity_id
_entity_poly.type
_entity_poly.pdbx_seq_one_letter_code
_entity_poly.pdbx_strand_id
1 'polypeptide(L)'
;RQDFDAPDPRRVEGVEPVVEASSGRIDAEDLRLAIQSVTPLVQQCFQDAAQRNRGTHEVKLRFTVEGEGSEGKMNRGELVSSTIPDPMVQACVLDSLLDARFPAPHLGGSATVLQPFRFTVPGDAGP
;
A
#
# COMPACT_ATOMS: atom_id res chain seq x y z
N ARG A 1 -6.32 -22.53 26.60
CA ARG A 1 -7.37 -21.90 25.79
C ARG A 1 -6.71 -20.71 25.11
N GLN A 2 -6.68 -20.75 23.79
CA GLN A 2 -5.82 -19.93 22.96
C GLN A 2 -6.77 -19.01 22.19
N ASP A 3 -6.91 -17.76 22.66
CA ASP A 3 -7.67 -16.72 21.99
C ASP A 3 -6.84 -16.18 20.81
N PHE A 4 -6.89 -16.85 19.67
CA PHE A 4 -6.13 -16.48 18.45
C PHE A 4 -6.98 -15.82 17.36
N ASP A 5 -8.24 -15.50 17.63
CA ASP A 5 -9.19 -15.10 16.58
C ASP A 5 -9.81 -13.71 16.77
N ALA A 6 -9.12 -12.84 17.52
CA ALA A 6 -9.43 -11.42 17.46
C ALA A 6 -8.66 -10.83 16.26
N PRO A 7 -9.33 -10.41 15.17
CA PRO A 7 -8.66 -9.74 14.08
C PRO A 7 -7.91 -8.53 14.64
N ASP A 8 -6.63 -8.36 14.26
CA ASP A 8 -5.84 -7.19 14.67
C ASP A 8 -6.67 -5.94 14.40
N PRO A 9 -7.03 -5.18 15.44
CA PRO A 9 -7.95 -4.07 15.27
C PRO A 9 -7.27 -2.91 14.53
N ARG A 10 -5.94 -2.96 14.36
CA ARG A 10 -5.19 -2.11 13.45
C ARG A 10 -5.50 -2.56 12.03
N ARG A 11 -6.07 -1.67 11.24
CA ARG A 11 -6.44 -1.98 9.86
C ARG A 11 -5.71 -1.07 8.90
N VAL A 12 -5.21 -1.66 7.83
CA VAL A 12 -4.82 -0.92 6.64
C VAL A 12 -5.93 -1.06 5.62
N GLU A 13 -6.56 0.05 5.28
CA GLU A 13 -7.48 0.14 4.16
C GLU A 13 -6.68 0.63 2.96
N GLY A 14 -6.44 -0.27 2.01
CA GLY A 14 -6.02 0.12 0.67
C GLY A 14 -7.18 0.89 0.03
N VAL A 15 -7.01 2.20 -0.12
CA VAL A 15 -7.95 3.02 -0.89
C VAL A 15 -7.78 2.68 -2.36
N GLU A 16 -8.79 2.96 -3.18
CA GLU A 16 -8.74 2.71 -4.61
C GLU A 16 -7.50 3.39 -5.24
N PRO A 17 -6.64 2.63 -5.95
CA PRO A 17 -5.47 3.19 -6.62
C PRO A 17 -5.92 4.15 -7.73
N VAL A 18 -5.24 5.29 -7.82
CA VAL A 18 -5.50 6.28 -8.88
C VAL A 18 -4.41 6.14 -9.93
N VAL A 19 -4.79 5.79 -11.17
CA VAL A 19 -3.88 5.82 -12.32
C VAL A 19 -3.76 7.27 -12.80
N GLU A 20 -2.63 7.91 -12.51
CA GLU A 20 -2.39 9.32 -12.89
C GLU A 20 -1.99 9.45 -14.37
N ALA A 21 -1.25 8.47 -14.90
CA ALA A 21 -0.85 8.43 -16.30
C ALA A 21 -0.61 6.98 -16.75
N SER A 22 -0.92 6.65 -18.00
CA SER A 22 -0.52 5.37 -18.59
C SER A 22 -0.24 5.50 -20.08
N SER A 23 0.77 4.77 -20.56
CA SER A 23 1.07 4.60 -21.99
C SER A 23 0.45 3.32 -22.58
N GLY A 24 -0.12 2.46 -21.72
CA GLY A 24 -0.90 1.28 -22.08
C GLY A 24 -2.20 1.19 -21.25
N ARG A 25 -2.97 0.11 -21.44
CA ARG A 25 -4.11 -0.19 -20.55
C ARG A 25 -3.63 -1.01 -19.37
N ILE A 26 -3.98 -0.60 -18.16
CA ILE A 26 -3.81 -1.40 -16.93
C ILE A 26 -5.21 -1.66 -16.38
N ASP A 27 -5.50 -2.91 -16.00
CA ASP A 27 -6.77 -3.25 -15.39
C ASP A 27 -6.78 -2.78 -13.93
N ALA A 28 -7.79 -1.99 -13.55
CA ALA A 28 -7.89 -1.42 -12.22
C ALA A 28 -8.17 -2.48 -11.15
N GLU A 29 -8.89 -3.55 -11.49
CA GLU A 29 -9.19 -4.65 -10.58
C GLU A 29 -7.94 -5.48 -10.33
N ASP A 30 -7.17 -5.79 -11.36
CA ASP A 30 -5.90 -6.52 -11.19
C ASP A 30 -4.89 -5.69 -10.38
N LEU A 31 -4.84 -4.37 -10.59
CA LEU A 31 -4.01 -3.47 -9.80
C LEU A 31 -4.45 -3.45 -8.32
N ARG A 32 -5.76 -3.42 -8.07
CA ARG A 32 -6.33 -3.49 -6.72
C ARG A 32 -5.96 -4.80 -6.03
N LEU A 33 -6.08 -5.93 -6.73
CA LEU A 33 -5.73 -7.25 -6.22
C LEU A 33 -4.23 -7.36 -5.89
N ALA A 34 -3.36 -6.81 -6.75
CA ALA A 34 -1.92 -6.77 -6.49
C ALA A 34 -1.60 -6.01 -5.19
N ILE A 35 -2.23 -4.85 -4.97
CA ILE A 35 -2.04 -4.04 -3.76
C ILE A 35 -2.61 -4.73 -2.52
N GLN A 36 -3.78 -5.37 -2.65
CA GLN A 36 -4.38 -6.15 -1.57
C GLN A 36 -3.48 -7.31 -1.13
N SER A 37 -2.74 -7.92 -2.05
CA SER A 37 -1.83 -9.02 -1.72
C SER A 37 -0.69 -8.62 -0.78
N VAL A 38 -0.22 -7.37 -0.86
CA VAL A 38 0.87 -6.83 0.00
C VAL A 38 0.38 -5.98 1.16
N THR A 39 -0.92 -5.70 1.24
CA THR A 39 -1.52 -4.93 2.34
C THR A 39 -1.17 -5.50 3.73
N PRO A 40 -1.08 -6.83 3.95
CA PRO A 40 -0.61 -7.38 5.23
C PRO A 40 0.84 -7.01 5.57
N LEU A 41 1.74 -6.92 4.58
CA LEU A 41 3.13 -6.47 4.78
C LEU A 41 3.17 -4.98 5.13
N VAL A 42 2.38 -4.19 4.42
CA VAL A 42 2.20 -2.76 4.71
C VAL A 42 1.66 -2.54 6.13
N GLN A 43 0.73 -3.39 6.60
CA GLN A 43 0.24 -3.36 7.98
C GLN A 43 1.36 -3.66 8.99
N GLN A 44 2.24 -4.62 8.69
CA GLN A 44 3.38 -4.96 9.55
C GLN A 44 4.33 -3.77 9.75
N CYS A 45 4.53 -2.94 8.72
CA CYS A 45 5.38 -1.75 8.81
C CYS A 45 4.97 -0.78 9.92
N PHE A 46 3.69 -0.76 10.31
CA PHE A 46 3.18 0.15 11.32
C PHE A 46 3.00 -0.47 12.70
N GLN A 47 3.25 -1.77 12.89
CA GLN A 47 2.94 -2.46 14.14
C GLN A 47 3.64 -1.86 15.37
N ASP A 48 4.92 -1.51 15.23
CA ASP A 48 5.72 -0.93 16.32
C ASP A 48 5.39 0.55 16.55
N ALA A 49 4.97 1.25 15.49
CA ALA A 49 4.61 2.67 15.53
C ALA A 49 3.17 2.90 16.00
N ALA A 50 2.27 1.92 15.85
CA ALA A 50 0.84 2.02 16.14
C ALA A 50 0.54 2.41 17.61
N GLN A 51 1.38 2.01 18.57
CA GLN A 51 1.19 2.40 19.97
C GLN A 51 1.34 3.92 20.19
N ARG A 52 2.21 4.55 19.41
CA ARG A 52 2.54 5.99 19.49
C ARG A 52 1.73 6.83 18.52
N ASN A 53 1.08 6.20 17.54
CA ASN A 53 0.35 6.83 16.46
C ASN A 53 -1.07 6.25 16.41
N ARG A 54 -1.92 6.75 17.32
CA ARG A 54 -3.33 6.35 17.43
C ARG A 54 -4.21 7.17 16.50
N GLY A 55 -5.36 6.61 16.12
CA GLY A 55 -6.32 7.26 15.24
C GLY A 55 -6.07 6.91 13.77
N THR A 56 -6.46 7.81 12.88
CA THR A 56 -6.36 7.60 11.43
C THR A 56 -5.12 8.29 10.88
N HIS A 57 -4.29 7.51 10.18
CA HIS A 57 -3.13 7.99 9.47
C HIS A 57 -3.19 7.58 8.00
N GLU A 58 -2.43 8.27 7.15
CA GLU A 58 -2.43 8.04 5.72
C GLU A 58 -1.01 8.19 5.17
N VAL A 59 -0.64 7.26 4.28
CA VAL A 59 0.61 7.30 3.50
C VAL A 59 0.21 7.25 2.03
N LYS A 60 0.65 8.22 1.23
CA LYS A 60 0.43 8.26 -0.22
C LYS A 60 1.74 8.01 -0.93
N LEU A 61 1.75 6.95 -1.73
CA LEU A 61 2.89 6.60 -2.57
C LEU A 61 2.53 6.79 -4.03
N ARG A 62 3.46 7.33 -4.80
CA ARG A 62 3.40 7.31 -6.27
C ARG A 62 4.43 6.32 -6.77
N PHE A 63 4.05 5.42 -7.65
CA PHE A 63 4.99 4.51 -8.29
C PHE A 63 4.66 4.28 -9.74
N THR A 64 5.63 3.82 -10.52
CA THR A 64 5.40 3.41 -11.91
C THR A 64 5.57 1.89 -12.05
N VAL A 65 4.58 1.28 -12.70
CA VAL A 65 4.61 -0.12 -13.13
C VAL A 65 4.97 -0.14 -14.61
N GLU A 66 6.03 -0.83 -14.97
CA GLU A 66 6.46 -1.07 -16.35
C GLU A 66 6.12 -2.51 -16.75
N GLY A 67 5.66 -2.71 -17.98
CA GLY A 67 5.45 -4.06 -18.51
C GLY A 67 6.77 -4.75 -18.83
N GLU A 68 7.01 -5.89 -18.20
CA GLU A 68 8.13 -6.80 -18.47
C GLU A 68 7.56 -8.15 -18.94
N GLY A 69 7.31 -8.26 -20.26
CA GLY A 69 6.67 -9.44 -20.83
C GLY A 69 5.21 -9.59 -20.39
N SER A 70 4.92 -10.62 -19.59
CA SER A 70 3.58 -10.90 -19.03
C SER A 70 3.37 -10.33 -17.62
N GLU A 71 4.40 -9.76 -16.99
CA GLU A 71 4.34 -9.23 -15.63
C GLU A 71 4.56 -7.72 -15.59
N GLY A 72 4.01 -7.05 -14.57
CA GLY A 72 4.30 -5.65 -14.27
C GLY A 72 5.37 -5.55 -13.20
N LYS A 73 6.40 -4.74 -13.44
CA LYS A 73 7.46 -4.47 -12.48
C LYS A 73 7.42 -3.03 -12.00
N MET A 74 7.44 -2.84 -10.68
CA MET A 74 7.60 -1.53 -10.08
C MET A 74 9.05 -1.04 -10.21
N ASN A 75 9.27 0.14 -10.78
CA ASN A 75 10.62 0.68 -11.03
C ASN A 75 11.07 1.75 -10.02
N ARG A 76 10.17 2.66 -9.68
CA ARG A 76 10.42 3.90 -8.94
C ARG A 76 9.15 4.23 -8.19
N GLY A 77 9.18 4.00 -6.87
CA GLY A 77 8.18 4.54 -5.96
C GLY A 77 8.75 5.72 -5.18
N GLU A 78 7.89 6.68 -4.89
CA GLU A 78 8.19 7.85 -4.08
C GLU A 78 7.08 8.10 -3.05
N LEU A 79 7.49 8.62 -1.89
CA LEU A 79 6.56 9.12 -0.90
C LEU A 79 6.04 10.49 -1.33
N VAL A 80 4.74 10.59 -1.59
CA VAL A 80 4.08 11.87 -1.93
C VAL A 80 3.71 12.62 -0.66
N SER A 81 3.15 11.93 0.33
CA SER A 81 2.81 12.51 1.64
C SER A 81 2.61 11.42 2.69
N SER A 82 2.85 11.74 3.96
CA SER A 82 2.57 10.87 5.10
C SER A 82 2.09 11.69 6.28
N THR A 83 1.04 11.23 6.96
CA THR A 83 0.66 11.73 8.28
C THR A 83 1.27 10.92 9.43
N ILE A 84 2.03 9.88 9.10
CA ILE A 84 2.84 9.10 10.06
C ILE A 84 4.23 9.76 10.15
N PRO A 85 4.59 10.36 11.30
CA PRO A 85 5.89 11.03 11.50
C PRO A 85 7.01 10.03 11.82
N ASP A 86 7.11 8.96 11.05
CA ASP A 86 8.14 7.91 11.22
C ASP A 86 8.74 7.56 9.85
N PRO A 87 10.00 7.96 9.57
CA PRO A 87 10.63 7.69 8.28
C PRO A 87 10.90 6.20 8.06
N MET A 88 10.97 5.38 9.12
CA MET A 88 11.17 3.94 8.98
C MET A 88 9.89 3.23 8.57
N VAL A 89 8.73 3.67 9.08
CA VAL A 89 7.44 3.22 8.57
C VAL A 89 7.30 3.60 7.10
N GLN A 90 7.62 4.84 6.74
CA GLN A 90 7.50 5.32 5.36
C GLN A 90 8.33 4.50 4.37
N ALA A 91 9.60 4.20 4.72
CA ALA A 91 10.47 3.36 3.91
C ALA A 91 9.96 1.91 3.83
N CYS A 92 9.54 1.32 4.95
CA CYS A 92 9.00 -0.04 4.96
C CYS A 92 7.75 -0.20 4.07
N VAL A 93 6.84 0.78 4.08
CA VAL A 93 5.64 0.75 3.23
C VAL A 93 6.02 0.79 1.74
N LEU A 94 7.03 1.59 1.39
CA LEU A 94 7.56 1.64 0.02
C LEU A 94 8.21 0.31 -0.37
N ASP A 95 9.03 -0.28 0.50
CA ASP A 95 9.70 -1.56 0.24
C ASP A 95 8.70 -2.72 0.12
N SER A 96 7.62 -2.72 0.92
CA SER A 96 6.56 -3.72 0.85
C SER A 96 5.85 -3.76 -0.50
N LEU A 97 5.82 -2.63 -1.24
CA LEU A 97 5.25 -2.60 -2.59
C LEU A 97 6.14 -3.29 -3.62
N LEU A 98 7.44 -3.43 -3.36
CA LEU A 98 8.36 -4.11 -4.29
C LEU A 98 8.06 -5.62 -4.36
N ASP A 99 7.41 -6.18 -3.34
CA ASP A 99 6.97 -7.57 -3.31
C ASP A 99 5.61 -7.80 -4.02
N ALA A 100 4.95 -6.73 -4.47
CA ALA A 100 3.67 -6.83 -5.16
C ALA A 100 3.85 -7.36 -6.59
N ARG A 101 2.97 -8.29 -6.97
CA ARG A 101 2.90 -8.81 -8.34
C ARG A 101 1.92 -7.96 -9.15
N PHE A 102 2.41 -6.91 -9.77
CA PHE A 102 1.57 -6.02 -10.57
C PHE A 102 1.19 -6.64 -11.91
N PRO A 103 -0.02 -6.36 -12.44
CA PRO A 103 -0.37 -6.72 -13.80
C PRO A 103 0.52 -5.98 -14.80
N ALA A 104 0.88 -6.64 -15.90
CA ALA A 104 1.56 -5.97 -17.00
C ALA A 104 0.59 -4.99 -17.67
N PRO A 105 0.99 -3.72 -17.89
CA PRO A 105 0.25 -2.84 -18.79
C PRO A 105 0.20 -3.46 -20.20
N HIS A 106 -1.00 -3.57 -20.76
CA HIS A 106 -1.22 -4.13 -22.09
C HIS A 106 -0.32 -3.43 -23.13
N LEU A 107 0.28 -4.23 -24.02
CA LEU A 107 1.20 -3.81 -25.09
C LEU A 107 2.59 -3.34 -24.62
N GLY A 108 3.01 -3.65 -23.39
CA GLY A 108 4.38 -3.38 -22.93
C GLY A 108 4.64 -1.91 -22.58
N GLY A 109 3.60 -1.20 -22.13
CA GLY A 109 3.68 0.19 -21.68
C GLY A 109 4.03 0.34 -20.20
N SER A 110 3.77 1.52 -19.67
CA SER A 110 3.94 1.89 -18.27
C SER A 110 2.68 2.56 -17.71
N ALA A 111 2.47 2.44 -16.40
CA ALA A 111 1.39 3.11 -15.68
C ALA A 111 1.93 3.73 -14.39
N THR A 112 1.71 5.02 -14.20
CA THR A 112 2.00 5.75 -12.96
C THR A 112 0.74 5.71 -12.08
N VAL A 113 0.91 5.19 -10.87
CA VAL A 113 -0.16 4.91 -9.91
C VAL A 113 0.12 5.70 -8.63
N LEU A 114 -0.91 6.37 -8.12
CA LEU A 114 -0.94 6.95 -6.78
C LEU A 114 -1.77 6.04 -5.87
N GLN A 115 -1.13 5.45 -4.88
CA GLN A 115 -1.76 4.56 -3.90
C GLN A 115 -1.80 5.18 -2.51
N PRO A 116 -3.00 5.47 -1.97
CA PRO A 116 -3.19 5.81 -0.57
C PRO A 116 -3.34 4.55 0.28
N PHE A 117 -2.57 4.46 1.36
CA PHE A 117 -2.76 3.51 2.45
C PHE A 117 -3.28 4.24 3.68
N ARG A 118 -4.48 3.87 4.12
CA ARG A 118 -5.07 4.41 5.35
C ARG A 118 -4.88 3.45 6.49
N PHE A 119 -4.16 3.88 7.51
CA PHE A 119 -3.94 3.14 8.74
C PHE A 119 -4.94 3.62 9.78
N THR A 120 -5.71 2.71 10.34
CA THR A 120 -6.59 3.00 11.47
C THR A 120 -6.15 2.17 12.65
N VAL A 121 -5.73 2.83 13.72
CA VAL A 121 -5.52 2.22 15.03
C VAL A 121 -6.69 2.68 15.87
N PRO A 122 -7.47 1.76 16.46
CA PRO A 122 -8.50 2.15 17.41
C PRO A 122 -7.83 3.03 18.46
N GLY A 123 -8.33 4.25 18.62
CA GLY A 123 -8.02 5.01 19.83
C GLY A 123 -8.52 4.20 21.02
N ASP A 124 -7.92 4.39 22.20
CA ASP A 124 -8.63 4.02 23.42
C ASP A 124 -10.03 4.64 23.30
N ALA A 125 -11.06 3.81 23.15
CA ALA A 125 -12.40 4.23 23.46
C ALA A 125 -12.33 4.53 24.96
N GLY A 126 -12.10 5.82 25.28
CA GLY A 126 -12.12 6.27 26.66
C GLY A 126 -13.45 5.86 27.29
N PRO A 127 -13.46 5.52 28.60
CA PRO A 127 -14.70 5.20 29.31
C PRO A 127 -15.71 6.36 29.25
#